data_AF-A0A440IBY5-F1
#
_entry.id   AF-A0A440IBY5-F1
#
_cell.length_a   1.000
_cell.length_b   1.000
_cell.length_c   1.000
_cell.angle_alpha   90.00
_cell.angle_beta   90.00
_cell.angle_gamma   90.00
#
_symmetry.space_group_name_H-M   'P 1'
#
loop_
_entity.id
_entity.type
_entity.pdbx_description
1 polymer ?
#
loop_
_entity_poly.entity_id
_entity_poly.type
_entity_poly.pdbx_seq_one_letter_code
_entity_poly.pdbx_strand_id
1 'polypeptide(L)'
;MTSFSSRVAAAAAAIREIFPETPLQENDYLSKKTGARVLLKREDLSPVRSYKIRGAFNFFRKALDAGNDAELFVCASAGNHAQGFAFVCRHFGRQGVVFMPVTTPQQKIDKTRLFGGEFVEIRLVGDFFD
;
A
#
# COMPACT_ATOMS: atom_id res chain seq x y z
N MET A 1 9.66 21.31 15.72
CA MET A 1 9.14 19.97 15.35
C MET A 1 10.33 19.08 14.97
N THR A 2 10.35 17.81 15.38
CA THR A 2 11.43 16.89 15.02
C THR A 2 11.47 16.61 13.52
N SER A 3 12.61 16.16 13.00
CA SER A 3 12.76 15.73 11.59
C SER A 3 11.84 14.55 11.23
N PHE A 4 11.36 13.80 12.22
CA PHE A 4 10.39 12.72 12.00
C PHE A 4 8.99 13.28 11.75
N SER A 5 8.47 14.12 12.65
CA SER A 5 7.11 14.67 12.53
C SER A 5 6.90 15.45 11.24
N SER A 6 7.91 16.24 10.83
CA SER A 6 7.87 16.98 9.56
C SER A 6 7.82 16.05 8.34
N ARG A 7 8.62 14.98 8.32
CA ARG A 7 8.60 13.97 7.24
C ARG A 7 7.28 13.22 7.17
N VAL A 8 6.67 12.90 8.33
CA VAL A 8 5.35 12.26 8.37
C VAL A 8 4.26 13.20 7.85
N ALA A 9 4.28 14.48 8.25
CA ALA A 9 3.34 15.48 7.75
C ALA A 9 3.43 15.66 6.23
N ALA A 10 4.65 15.72 5.68
CA ALA A 10 4.87 15.79 4.24
C ALA A 10 4.30 14.57 3.50
N ALA A 11 4.54 13.35 4.03
CA ALA A 11 3.98 12.13 3.45
C ALA A 11 2.44 12.09 3.55
N ALA A 12 1.87 12.59 4.65
CA ALA A 12 0.43 12.66 4.87
C ALA A 12 -0.27 13.69 3.96
N ALA A 13 0.41 14.76 3.57
CA ALA A 13 -0.07 15.70 2.57
C ALA A 13 0.00 15.09 1.16
N ALA A 14 1.13 14.52 0.79
CA ALA A 14 1.35 13.98 -0.56
C ALA A 14 0.41 12.82 -0.93
N ILE A 15 0.11 11.92 0.02
CA ILE A 15 -0.78 10.77 -0.24
C ILE A 15 -2.20 11.17 -0.68
N ARG A 16 -2.59 12.43 -0.47
CA ARG A 16 -3.91 12.95 -0.86
C ARG A 16 -4.13 12.98 -2.36
N GLU A 17 -3.07 12.90 -3.15
CA GLU A 17 -3.13 12.72 -4.60
C GLU A 17 -3.86 11.43 -5.01
N ILE A 18 -3.73 10.35 -4.21
CA ILE A 18 -4.27 9.04 -4.58
C ILE A 18 -5.53 8.62 -3.81
N PHE A 19 -5.80 9.20 -2.63
CA PHE A 19 -7.10 9.06 -1.94
C PHE A 19 -7.27 10.07 -0.78
N PRO A 20 -8.52 10.46 -0.44
CA PRO A 20 -8.80 11.38 0.66
C PRO A 20 -8.53 10.75 2.04
N GLU A 21 -8.68 11.54 3.11
CA GLU A 21 -8.52 11.01 4.46
C GLU A 21 -9.54 9.91 4.76
N THR A 22 -9.05 8.79 5.29
CA THR A 22 -9.89 7.69 5.77
C THR A 22 -10.56 8.13 7.07
N PRO A 23 -11.86 7.85 7.27
CA PRO A 23 -12.59 8.37 8.41
C PRO A 23 -12.10 7.74 9.72
N LEU A 24 -12.21 8.50 10.80
CA LEU A 24 -12.11 8.03 12.17
C LEU A 24 -13.53 7.87 12.71
N GLN A 25 -14.04 6.65 12.72
CA GLN A 25 -15.45 6.36 13.00
C GLN A 25 -15.64 5.83 14.41
N GLU A 26 -16.62 6.35 15.13
CA GLU A 26 -16.99 5.80 16.43
C GLU A 26 -17.60 4.41 16.29
N ASN A 27 -17.28 3.53 17.22
CA ASN A 27 -17.86 2.20 17.31
C ASN A 27 -18.69 2.07 18.59
N ASP A 28 -20.01 2.18 18.46
CA ASP A 28 -20.93 2.18 19.59
C ASP A 28 -20.86 0.89 20.42
N TYR A 29 -20.75 -0.26 19.76
CA TYR A 29 -20.70 -1.55 20.45
C TYR A 29 -19.45 -1.67 21.31
N LEU A 30 -18.27 -1.39 20.74
CA LEU A 30 -17.00 -1.44 21.48
C LEU A 30 -16.93 -0.37 22.55
N SER A 31 -17.50 0.81 22.30
CA SER A 31 -17.53 1.88 23.29
C SER A 31 -18.37 1.49 24.50
N LYS A 32 -19.58 0.94 24.27
CA LYS A 32 -20.43 0.38 25.35
C LYS A 32 -19.77 -0.78 26.08
N LYS A 33 -19.11 -1.68 25.34
CA LYS A 33 -18.45 -2.87 25.91
C LYS A 33 -17.26 -2.52 26.80
N THR A 34 -16.50 -1.48 26.45
CA THR A 34 -15.27 -1.12 27.15
C THR A 34 -15.45 0.03 28.15
N GLY A 35 -16.56 0.77 28.08
CA GLY A 35 -16.76 2.00 28.87
C GLY A 35 -15.91 3.19 28.41
N ALA A 36 -15.18 3.06 27.30
CA ALA A 36 -14.35 4.11 26.71
C ALA A 36 -14.89 4.54 25.35
N ARG A 37 -14.50 5.74 24.86
CA ARG A 37 -14.81 6.16 23.48
C ARG A 37 -13.88 5.45 22.50
N VAL A 38 -14.39 4.45 21.77
CA VAL A 38 -13.62 3.66 20.81
C VAL A 38 -13.84 4.19 19.39
N LEU A 39 -12.76 4.61 18.76
CA LEU A 39 -12.74 5.10 17.39
C LEU A 39 -11.92 4.16 16.48
N LEU A 40 -12.42 3.89 15.28
CA LEU A 40 -11.80 3.05 14.27
C LEU A 40 -11.26 3.90 13.12
N LYS A 41 -9.94 3.86 12.89
CA LYS A 41 -9.34 4.46 11.70
C LYS A 41 -9.50 3.51 10.52
N ARG A 42 -10.36 3.87 9.57
CA ARG A 42 -10.85 2.97 8.50
C ARG A 42 -9.91 2.86 7.30
N GLU A 43 -8.71 2.33 7.52
CA GLU A 43 -7.73 2.08 6.44
C GLU A 43 -8.19 1.02 5.43
N ASP A 44 -9.18 0.20 5.80
CA ASP A 44 -9.87 -0.74 4.92
C ASP A 44 -10.69 -0.05 3.80
N LEU A 45 -10.96 1.26 3.94
CA LEU A 45 -11.61 2.09 2.91
C LEU A 45 -10.61 2.74 1.94
N SER A 46 -9.31 2.51 2.10
CA SER A 46 -8.31 2.93 1.10
C SER A 46 -8.48 2.16 -0.22
N PRO A 47 -7.93 2.65 -1.35
CA PRO A 47 -8.11 2.02 -2.68
C PRO A 47 -7.76 0.53 -2.72
N VAL A 48 -6.73 0.12 -1.98
CA VAL A 48 -6.29 -1.30 -1.88
C VAL A 48 -6.76 -1.99 -0.60
N ARG A 49 -7.65 -1.35 0.17
CA ARG A 49 -8.23 -1.83 1.43
C ARG A 49 -7.20 -2.16 2.52
N SER A 50 -6.06 -1.46 2.52
CA SER A 50 -5.07 -1.55 3.59
C SER A 50 -4.14 -0.33 3.62
N TYR A 51 -3.56 -0.06 4.78
CA TYR A 51 -2.65 1.07 4.98
C TYR A 51 -1.33 0.96 4.19
N LYS A 52 -0.98 -0.22 3.65
CA LYS A 52 0.33 -0.49 3.02
C LYS A 52 0.59 0.37 1.78
N ILE A 53 -0.46 0.85 1.11
CA ILE A 53 -0.35 1.79 -0.01
C ILE A 53 0.35 3.10 0.38
N ARG A 54 0.21 3.56 1.63
CA ARG A 54 0.84 4.79 2.12
C ARG A 54 2.36 4.71 2.05
N GLY A 55 2.91 3.58 2.51
CA GLY A 55 4.34 3.32 2.48
C GLY A 55 4.87 3.17 1.05
N ALA A 56 4.17 2.40 0.22
CA ALA A 56 4.53 2.21 -1.18
C ALA A 56 4.55 3.55 -1.94
N PHE A 57 3.49 4.36 -1.83
CA PHE A 57 3.42 5.67 -2.48
C PHE A 57 4.55 6.59 -2.02
N ASN A 58 4.78 6.70 -0.70
CA ASN A 58 5.83 7.59 -0.20
C ASN A 58 7.24 7.11 -0.59
N PHE A 59 7.46 5.80 -0.74
CA PHE A 59 8.71 5.26 -1.26
C PHE A 59 8.93 5.68 -2.72
N PHE A 60 7.95 5.42 -3.61
CA PHE A 60 8.04 5.78 -5.02
C PHE A 60 8.23 7.28 -5.21
N ARG A 61 7.36 8.10 -4.59
CA ARG A 61 7.46 9.56 -4.65
C ARG A 61 8.85 10.05 -4.28
N LYS A 62 9.40 9.58 -3.15
CA LYS A 62 10.74 10.00 -2.71
C LYS A 62 11.86 9.52 -3.63
N ALA A 63 11.74 8.32 -4.18
CA ALA A 63 12.73 7.80 -5.12
C ALA A 63 12.74 8.67 -6.39
N LEU A 64 11.57 8.95 -6.95
CA LEU A 64 11.41 9.77 -8.16
C LEU A 64 11.84 11.22 -7.92
N ASP A 65 11.46 11.83 -6.79
CA ASP A 65 11.90 13.19 -6.40
C ASP A 65 13.43 13.30 -6.27
N ALA A 66 14.10 12.20 -5.92
CA ALA A 66 15.55 12.12 -5.82
C ALA A 66 16.25 11.87 -7.17
N GLY A 67 15.50 11.88 -8.29
CA GLY A 67 16.03 11.61 -9.63
C GLY A 67 16.29 10.13 -9.90
N ASN A 68 15.63 9.21 -9.19
CA ASN A 68 15.76 7.79 -9.48
C ASN A 68 15.02 7.44 -10.77
N ASP A 69 15.78 7.22 -11.83
CA ASP A 69 15.29 6.81 -13.15
C ASP A 69 15.24 5.29 -13.32
N ALA A 70 15.21 4.52 -12.24
CA ALA A 70 15.07 3.06 -12.30
C ALA A 70 13.88 2.68 -13.18
N GLU A 71 14.17 1.89 -14.21
CA GLU A 71 13.17 1.37 -15.13
C GLU A 71 12.26 0.35 -14.45
N LEU A 72 12.74 -0.27 -13.36
CA LEU A 72 12.05 -1.36 -12.67
C LEU A 72 12.14 -1.24 -11.14
N PHE A 73 11.00 -1.40 -10.49
CA PHE A 73 10.87 -1.56 -9.05
C PHE A 73 10.52 -3.01 -8.70
N VAL A 74 10.95 -3.49 -7.53
CA VAL A 74 10.72 -4.89 -7.13
C VAL A 74 10.22 -4.97 -5.70
N CYS A 75 9.26 -5.85 -5.44
CA CYS A 75 8.91 -6.28 -4.08
C CYS A 75 8.63 -7.79 -4.00
N ALA A 76 8.74 -8.33 -2.80
CA ALA A 76 8.31 -9.69 -2.48
C ALA A 76 7.16 -9.61 -1.46
N SER A 77 5.95 -9.98 -1.88
CA SER A 77 4.77 -9.99 -1.03
C SER A 77 3.62 -10.73 -1.71
N ALA A 78 2.83 -11.49 -0.94
CA ALA A 78 1.66 -12.21 -1.42
C ALA A 78 0.36 -11.60 -0.88
N GLY A 79 0.34 -10.29 -0.59
CA GLY A 79 -0.79 -9.66 0.11
C GLY A 79 -0.86 -8.14 0.00
N ASN A 80 -1.19 -7.48 1.11
CA ASN A 80 -1.50 -6.04 1.14
C ASN A 80 -0.38 -5.15 0.59
N HIS A 81 0.90 -5.50 0.82
CA HIS A 81 2.01 -4.74 0.25
C HIS A 81 2.10 -4.92 -1.27
N ALA A 82 1.95 -6.13 -1.79
CA ALA A 82 1.89 -6.39 -3.24
C ALA A 82 0.81 -5.55 -3.93
N GLN A 83 -0.39 -5.50 -3.35
CA GLN A 83 -1.51 -4.74 -3.89
C GLN A 83 -1.24 -3.23 -3.86
N GLY A 84 -0.71 -2.71 -2.75
CA GLY A 84 -0.32 -1.30 -2.64
C GLY A 84 0.82 -0.92 -3.59
N PHE A 85 1.83 -1.79 -3.73
CA PHE A 85 2.94 -1.62 -4.66
C PHE A 85 2.43 -1.60 -6.11
N ALA A 86 1.61 -2.58 -6.48
CA ALA A 86 1.06 -2.68 -7.84
C ALA A 86 0.21 -1.46 -8.21
N PHE A 87 -0.66 -1.00 -7.31
CA PHE A 87 -1.41 0.24 -7.51
C PHE A 87 -0.49 1.44 -7.78
N VAL A 88 0.59 1.55 -6.99
CA VAL A 88 1.52 2.68 -7.06
C VAL A 88 2.40 2.64 -8.30
N CYS A 89 2.85 1.45 -8.75
CA CYS A 89 3.49 1.25 -10.04
C CYS A 89 2.65 1.84 -11.18
N ARG A 90 1.36 1.47 -11.22
CA ARG A 90 0.41 1.99 -12.20
C ARG A 90 0.22 3.50 -12.09
N HIS A 91 0.08 4.02 -10.87
CA HIS A 91 -0.12 5.46 -10.63
C HIS A 91 1.06 6.30 -11.14
N PHE A 92 2.30 5.88 -10.89
CA PHE A 92 3.51 6.60 -11.34
C PHE A 92 3.98 6.21 -12.76
N GLY A 93 3.30 5.28 -13.43
CA GLY A 93 3.71 4.79 -14.75
C GLY A 93 5.05 4.05 -14.73
N ARG A 94 5.39 3.35 -13.64
CA ARG A 94 6.66 2.63 -13.48
C ARG A 94 6.45 1.13 -13.46
N GLN A 95 7.35 0.40 -14.12
CA GLN A 95 7.28 -1.06 -14.15
C GLN A 95 7.67 -1.67 -12.81
N GLY A 96 6.96 -2.73 -12.42
CA GLY A 96 7.14 -3.43 -11.16
C GLY A 96 7.18 -4.95 -11.33
N VAL A 97 8.06 -5.62 -10.59
CA VAL A 97 7.99 -7.08 -10.41
C VAL A 97 7.55 -7.40 -8.98
N VAL A 98 6.53 -8.25 -8.86
CA VAL A 98 6.02 -8.74 -7.58
C VAL A 98 6.30 -10.23 -7.47
N PHE A 99 7.20 -10.58 -6.57
CA PHE A 99 7.47 -11.98 -6.23
C PHE A 99 6.47 -12.49 -5.19
N MET A 100 5.90 -13.66 -5.45
CA MET A 100 5.00 -14.36 -4.54
C MET A 100 5.34 -15.86 -4.49
N PRO A 101 5.09 -16.57 -3.38
CA PRO A 101 5.21 -18.02 -3.33
C PRO A 101 4.22 -18.70 -4.29
N VAL A 102 4.59 -19.86 -4.82
CA VAL A 102 3.72 -20.68 -5.69
C VAL A 102 2.45 -21.13 -4.97
N THR A 103 2.48 -21.17 -3.65
CA THR A 103 1.35 -21.49 -2.76
C THR A 103 0.37 -20.33 -2.56
N THR A 104 0.61 -19.18 -3.20
CA THR A 104 -0.25 -17.99 -3.04
C THR A 104 -1.65 -18.23 -3.62
N PRO A 105 -2.73 -17.98 -2.84
CA PRO A 105 -4.09 -18.15 -3.35
C PRO A 105 -4.36 -17.28 -4.59
N GLN A 106 -4.99 -17.87 -5.61
CA GLN A 106 -5.25 -17.22 -6.91
C GLN A 106 -5.96 -15.86 -6.77
N GLN A 107 -6.91 -15.76 -5.84
CA GLN A 107 -7.62 -14.50 -5.55
C GLN A 107 -6.67 -13.35 -5.20
N LYS A 108 -5.55 -13.60 -4.50
CA LYS A 108 -4.57 -12.57 -4.15
C LYS A 108 -3.69 -12.17 -5.34
N ILE A 109 -3.37 -13.14 -6.20
CA ILE A 109 -2.64 -12.92 -7.46
C ILE A 109 -3.49 -12.04 -8.37
N ASP A 110 -4.74 -12.41 -8.61
CA ASP A 110 -5.64 -11.69 -9.51
C ASP A 110 -5.93 -10.28 -9.01
N LYS A 111 -6.14 -10.12 -7.69
CA LYS A 111 -6.34 -8.79 -7.10
C LYS A 111 -5.11 -7.90 -7.26
N THR A 112 -3.90 -8.46 -7.14
CA THR A 112 -2.66 -7.70 -7.36
C THR A 112 -2.52 -7.31 -8.83
N ARG A 113 -2.78 -8.24 -9.75
CA ARG A 113 -2.77 -7.99 -11.20
C ARG A 113 -3.78 -6.90 -11.58
N LEU A 114 -4.99 -6.92 -10.99
CA LEU A 114 -6.00 -5.90 -11.23
C LEU A 114 -5.54 -4.49 -10.82
N PHE A 115 -4.86 -4.36 -9.67
CA PHE A 115 -4.37 -3.06 -9.21
C PHE A 115 -3.23 -2.52 -10.07
N GLY A 116 -2.30 -3.36 -10.51
CA GLY A 116 -1.16 -2.93 -11.31
C GLY A 116 -1.39 -2.86 -12.82
N GLY A 117 -2.35 -3.63 -13.35
CA GLY A 117 -2.56 -3.72 -14.80
C GLY A 117 -1.29 -4.16 -15.53
N GLU A 118 -0.96 -3.47 -16.63
CA GLU A 118 0.25 -3.72 -17.43
C GLU A 118 1.56 -3.25 -16.77
N PHE A 119 1.49 -2.52 -15.66
CA PHE A 119 2.67 -2.00 -14.97
C PHE A 119 3.30 -2.99 -14.00
N VAL A 120 2.72 -4.18 -13.84
CA VAL A 120 3.28 -5.21 -12.97
C VAL A 120 3.35 -6.58 -13.60
N GLU A 121 4.49 -7.22 -13.39
CA GLU A 121 4.69 -8.64 -13.61
C GLU A 121 4.63 -9.37 -12.26
N ILE A 122 3.86 -10.47 -12.17
CA ILE A 122 3.84 -11.32 -10.98
C ILE A 122 4.66 -12.58 -11.27
N ARG A 123 5.68 -12.83 -10.46
CA ARG A 123 6.53 -14.02 -10.54
C ARG A 123 6.28 -14.94 -9.36
N LEU A 124 5.81 -16.15 -9.65
CA LEU A 124 5.59 -17.19 -8.65
C LEU A 124 6.88 -17.99 -8.48
N VAL A 125 7.50 -17.92 -7.30
CA VAL A 125 8.79 -18.58 -7.01
C VAL A 125 8.80 -19.07 -5.56
N GLY A 126 9.28 -20.29 -5.35
CA GLY A 126 9.44 -20.89 -4.02
C GLY A 126 8.12 -21.22 -3.32
N ASP A 127 8.21 -22.02 -2.25
CA ASP A 127 7.05 -22.40 -1.44
C ASP A 127 6.72 -21.36 -0.36
N PHE A 128 7.74 -20.59 0.05
CA PHE A 128 7.72 -19.50 1.01
C PHE A 128 8.69 -18.38 0.55
N PHE A 129 8.84 -17.31 1.34
CA PHE A 129 9.74 -16.20 1.01
C PHE A 129 11.20 -16.42 1.43
N ASP A 130 11.49 -17.53 2.10
CA ASP A 130 12.81 -17.93 2.60
C ASP A 130 13.56 -18.83 1.60
#